data_AF-A0A662TQ55-F1
#
_entry.id   AF-A0A662TQ55-F1
#
_cell.length_a   1.000
_cell.length_b   1.000
_cell.length_c   1.000
_cell.angle_alpha   90.00
_cell.angle_beta   90.00
_cell.angle_gamma   90.00
#
_symmetry.space_group_name_H-M   'P 1'
#
loop_
_entity.id
_entity.type
_entity.pdbx_description
1 polymer ?
#
loop_
_entity_poly.entity_id
_entity_poly.type
_entity_poly.pdbx_seq_one_letter_code
_entity_poly.pdbx_strand_id
1 'polypeptide(L)'
;MDIGVFGASGYVGGVLLTLLLNHPETKIAYATSRRYANKPVFKVHPHLRKASSLKFIRPEEALELNVDLVFTALPHKSSADIVVKLYDRGIRVVDLSADFRLKNPKAY
;
A
#
# COMPACT_ATOMS: atom_id res chain seq x y z
N MET A 1 3.81 14.97 0.10
CA MET A 1 3.05 14.04 -0.75
C MET A 1 2.26 13.09 0.11
N ASP A 2 0.97 12.93 -0.18
CA ASP A 2 0.10 11.94 0.45
C ASP A 2 0.27 10.58 -0.23
N ILE A 3 0.52 9.54 0.57
CA ILE A 3 0.88 8.20 0.11
C ILE A 3 -0.16 7.19 0.58
N GLY A 4 -0.66 6.39 -0.35
CA GLY A 4 -1.45 5.19 -0.08
C GLY A 4 -0.59 3.93 -0.07
N VAL A 5 -0.85 3.00 0.85
CA VAL A 5 -0.13 1.70 0.88
C VAL A 5 -1.13 0.54 0.87
N PHE A 6 -1.18 -0.20 -0.23
CA PHE A 6 -1.96 -1.43 -0.33
C PHE A 6 -1.15 -2.65 0.13
N GLY A 7 -1.78 -3.57 0.86
CA GLY A 7 -1.09 -4.76 1.36
C GLY A 7 -0.16 -4.49 2.55
N ALA A 8 -0.43 -3.42 3.29
CA ALA A 8 0.46 -2.90 4.33
C ALA A 8 0.68 -3.87 5.51
N SER A 9 -0.17 -4.89 5.69
CA SER A 9 0.01 -5.91 6.74
C SER A 9 1.07 -6.96 6.42
N GLY A 10 1.58 -7.04 5.18
CA GLY A 10 2.69 -7.93 4.83
C GLY A 10 4.03 -7.43 5.35
N TYR A 11 5.06 -8.27 5.28
CA TYR A 11 6.43 -7.90 5.72
C TYR A 11 6.97 -6.69 4.94
N VAL A 12 6.89 -6.73 3.61
CA VAL A 12 7.29 -5.61 2.74
C VAL A 12 6.50 -4.35 3.07
N GLY A 13 5.19 -4.49 3.29
CA GLY A 13 4.33 -3.39 3.73
C GLY A 13 4.81 -2.79 5.06
N GLY A 14 5.17 -3.61 6.04
CA GLY A 14 5.70 -3.15 7.33
C GLY A 14 7.02 -2.39 7.22
N VAL A 15 7.96 -2.86 6.40
CA VAL A 15 9.21 -2.15 6.13
C VAL A 15 8.95 -0.83 5.42
N LEU A 16 8.08 -0.83 4.40
CA LEU A 16 7.70 0.37 3.68
C LEU A 16 7.03 1.42 4.60
N LEU A 17 6.13 1.00 5.49
CA LEU A 17 5.54 1.89 6.49
C LEU A 17 6.62 2.51 7.38
N THR A 18 7.61 1.75 7.83
CA THR A 18 8.74 2.28 8.61
C THR A 18 9.49 3.36 7.84
N LEU A 19 9.79 3.13 6.56
CA LEU A 19 10.52 4.10 5.74
C LEU A 19 9.70 5.37 5.51
N LEU A 20 8.43 5.23 5.11
CA LEU A 20 7.54 6.35 4.83
C LEU A 20 7.23 7.19 6.07
N LEU A 21 7.09 6.58 7.25
CA LEU A 21 6.87 7.30 8.50
C LEU A 21 8.07 8.19 8.91
N ASN A 22 9.28 7.87 8.44
CA ASN A 22 10.49 8.64 8.72
C ASN A 22 10.90 9.56 7.57
N HIS A 23 10.14 9.59 6.47
CA HIS A 23 10.51 10.37 5.29
C HIS A 23 9.93 11.79 5.37
N PRO A 24 10.75 12.86 5.27
CA PRO A 24 10.35 14.23 5.62
C PRO A 24 9.28 14.83 4.69
N GLU A 25 9.19 14.36 3.45
CA GLU A 25 8.29 14.93 2.43
C GLU A 25 7.03 14.08 2.16
N THR A 26 6.82 13.00 2.93
CA THR A 26 5.68 12.11 2.70
C THR A 26 4.82 11.95 3.95
N LYS A 27 3.52 11.78 3.73
CA LYS A 27 2.56 11.44 4.77
C LYS A 27 1.77 10.22 4.33
N ILE A 28 1.61 9.25 5.22
CA ILE A 28 0.80 8.07 4.94
C ILE A 28 -0.67 8.45 5.15
N ALA A 29 -1.41 8.55 4.05
CA ALA A 29 -2.84 8.84 4.08
C ALA A 29 -3.65 7.62 4.52
N TYR A 30 -3.27 6.44 4.03
CA TYR A 30 -3.90 5.17 4.42
C TYR A 30 -2.97 3.97 4.24
N ALA A 31 -3.26 2.92 5.00
CA ALA A 31 -2.66 1.60 4.87
C ALA A 31 -3.77 0.56 4.77
N THR A 32 -3.72 -0.37 3.82
CA THR A 32 -4.82 -1.33 3.60
C THR A 32 -4.48 -2.72 4.11
N SER A 33 -5.48 -3.37 4.70
CA SER A 33 -5.46 -4.80 5.00
C SER A 33 -6.89 -5.33 5.16
N ARG A 34 -7.25 -6.37 4.39
CA ARG A 34 -8.57 -7.04 4.53
C ARG A 34 -8.72 -7.70 5.90
N ARG A 35 -7.68 -8.40 6.37
CA ARG A 35 -7.71 -9.17 7.63
C ARG A 35 -7.68 -8.29 8.87
N TYR A 36 -7.03 -7.13 8.80
CA TYR A 36 -6.78 -6.28 9.96
C TYR A 36 -7.50 -4.93 9.90
N ALA A 37 -8.49 -4.77 9.03
CA ALA A 37 -9.28 -3.55 8.92
C ALA A 37 -9.78 -3.05 10.29
N ASN A 38 -9.73 -1.73 10.50
CA ASN A 38 -10.02 -1.01 11.74
C ASN A 38 -9.09 -1.33 12.93
N LYS A 39 -8.06 -2.16 12.75
CA LYS A 39 -7.03 -2.40 13.77
C LYS A 39 -5.86 -1.44 13.55
N PRO A 40 -5.21 -0.96 14.63
CA PRO A 40 -4.00 -0.17 14.50
C PRO A 40 -2.89 -0.98 13.82
N VAL A 41 -2.06 -0.31 13.01
CA VAL A 41 -0.98 -0.96 12.25
C VAL A 41 0.00 -1.69 13.16
N PHE A 42 0.23 -1.15 14.36
CA PHE A 42 1.12 -1.76 15.34
C PHE A 42 0.64 -3.11 15.89
N LYS A 43 -0.62 -3.50 15.63
CA LYS A 43 -1.10 -4.84 15.98
C LYS A 43 -0.42 -5.92 15.13
N VAL A 44 -0.01 -5.57 13.91
CA VAL A 44 0.72 -6.44 12.98
C VAL A 44 2.21 -6.11 12.98
N HIS A 45 2.56 -4.83 13.16
CA HIS A 45 3.92 -4.31 13.14
C HIS A 45 4.28 -3.67 14.50
N PRO A 46 4.57 -4.46 15.56
CA PRO A 46 4.70 -3.94 16.93
C PRO A 46 5.73 -2.82 17.11
N HIS A 47 6.79 -2.82 16.31
CA HIS A 47 7.82 -1.77 16.31
C HIS A 47 7.26 -0.38 15.95
N LEU A 48 6.09 -0.30 15.31
CA LEU A 48 5.44 0.96 14.95
C LEU A 48 4.53 1.53 16.05
N ARG A 49 4.39 0.89 17.22
CA ARG A 49 3.40 1.25 18.27
C ARG A 49 3.48 2.70 18.73
N LYS A 50 4.68 3.27 18.85
CA LYS A 50 4.89 4.66 19.26
C LYS A 50 5.18 5.59 18.07
N ALA A 51 5.28 5.05 16.86
CA ALA A 51 5.60 5.80 15.66
C ALA A 51 4.35 6.34 14.96
N SER A 52 3.19 5.66 15.10
CA SER A 52 1.97 6.08 14.43
C SER A 52 0.69 5.56 15.09
N SER A 53 -0.39 6.34 15.02
CA SER A 53 -1.76 5.94 15.34
C SER A 53 -2.52 5.38 14.14
N LEU A 54 -1.86 5.19 12.99
CA LEU A 54 -2.43 4.69 11.75
C LEU A 54 -3.18 3.37 11.97
N LYS A 55 -4.35 3.25 11.33
CA LYS A 55 -5.16 2.03 11.31
C LYS A 55 -5.21 1.49 9.90
N PHE A 56 -5.38 0.18 9.78
CA PHE A 56 -5.69 -0.42 8.50
C PHE A 56 -7.12 -0.07 8.09
N ILE A 57 -7.32 0.25 6.83
CA ILE A 57 -8.63 0.32 6.18
C ILE A 57 -8.80 -0.81 5.18
N ARG A 58 -10.02 -1.03 4.70
CA ARG A 58 -10.25 -2.01 3.63
C ARG A 58 -9.71 -1.48 2.31
N PRO A 59 -9.19 -2.34 1.42
CA PRO A 59 -8.78 -1.93 0.07
C PRO A 59 -9.91 -1.25 -0.71
N GLU A 60 -11.14 -1.70 -0.53
CA GLU A 60 -12.31 -1.15 -1.21
C GLU A 60 -12.57 0.31 -0.79
N GLU A 61 -12.42 0.64 0.49
CA GLU A 61 -12.54 2.01 1.00
C GLU A 61 -11.40 2.90 0.47
N ALA A 62 -10.19 2.35 0.38
CA ALA A 62 -9.02 3.06 -0.11
C ALA A 62 -9.10 3.44 -1.60
N LEU A 63 -9.82 2.64 -2.40
CA LEU A 63 -10.01 2.87 -3.84
C LEU A 63 -10.86 4.12 -4.15
N GLU A 64 -11.54 4.70 -3.17
CA GLU A 64 -12.31 5.95 -3.33
C GLU A 64 -11.52 7.19 -2.87
N LEU A 65 -10.35 7.00 -2.25
CA LEU A 65 -9.53 8.09 -1.72
C LEU A 65 -8.56 8.62 -2.79
N ASN A 66 -8.28 9.92 -2.75
CA ASN A 66 -7.28 10.57 -3.59
C ASN A 66 -5.97 10.73 -2.82
N VAL A 67 -4.86 10.40 -3.49
CA VAL A 67 -3.47 10.53 -2.99
C VAL A 67 -2.53 10.81 -4.15
N ASP A 68 -1.33 11.31 -3.87
CA ASP A 68 -0.34 11.66 -4.91
C ASP A 68 0.33 10.44 -5.53
N LEU A 69 0.44 9.35 -4.75
CA LEU A 69 1.13 8.11 -5.09
C LEU A 69 0.58 6.94 -4.25
N VAL A 70 0.51 5.76 -4.86
CA VAL A 70 0.20 4.51 -4.16
C VAL A 70 1.32 3.49 -4.31
N PHE A 71 1.67 2.82 -3.22
CA PHE A 71 2.48 1.60 -3.26
C PHE A 71 1.59 0.37 -3.14
N THR A 72 1.82 -0.65 -3.98
CA THR A 72 1.18 -1.97 -3.84
C THR A 72 2.19 -3.00 -3.34
N ALA A 73 2.00 -3.48 -2.11
CA ALA A 73 2.76 -4.56 -1.48
C ALA A 73 1.89 -5.83 -1.36
N LEU A 74 1.23 -6.19 -2.46
CA LEU A 74 0.30 -7.31 -2.55
C LEU A 74 0.99 -8.55 -3.14
N PRO A 75 0.48 -9.77 -2.86
CA PRO A 75 0.90 -10.96 -3.59
C PRO A 75 0.69 -10.81 -5.10
N HIS A 76 1.46 -11.56 -5.88
CA HIS A 76 1.32 -11.58 -7.35
C HIS A 76 -0.13 -11.87 -7.76
N LYS A 77 -0.55 -11.40 -8.94
CA LYS A 77 -1.92 -11.44 -9.49
C LYS A 77 -2.96 -10.62 -8.73
N SER A 78 -2.82 -10.43 -7.42
CA SER A 78 -3.74 -9.58 -6.62
C SER A 78 -3.44 -8.09 -6.77
N SER A 79 -2.25 -7.73 -7.25
CA SER A 79 -1.88 -6.33 -7.44
C SER A 79 -2.47 -5.75 -8.74
N ALA A 80 -2.47 -6.52 -9.82
CA ALA A 80 -2.84 -6.06 -11.15
C ALA A 80 -4.20 -5.34 -11.20
N ASP A 81 -5.25 -5.96 -10.65
CA ASP A 81 -6.60 -5.37 -10.60
C ASP A 81 -6.65 -4.05 -9.81
N ILE A 82 -5.89 -3.96 -8.72
CA ILE A 82 -5.81 -2.74 -7.91
C ILE A 82 -5.03 -1.65 -8.64
N VAL A 83 -3.91 -2.01 -9.28
CA VAL A 83 -3.10 -1.06 -10.06
C VAL A 83 -3.90 -0.46 -11.19
N VAL A 84 -4.63 -1.29 -11.97
CA VAL A 84 -5.48 -0.81 -13.07
C VAL A 84 -6.52 0.19 -12.56
N LYS A 85 -7.25 -0.16 -11.49
CA LYS A 85 -8.27 0.75 -10.91
C LYS A 85 -7.71 2.09 -10.43
N LEU A 86 -6.50 2.09 -9.87
CA LEU A 86 -5.82 3.32 -9.44
C LEU A 86 -5.32 4.13 -10.65
N TYR A 87 -4.77 3.45 -11.65
CA TYR A 87 -4.27 4.06 -12.87
C TYR A 87 -5.40 4.73 -13.67
N ASP A 88 -6.56 4.10 -13.80
CA ASP A 88 -7.74 4.65 -14.47
C ASP A 88 -8.26 5.94 -13.80
N ARG A 89 -7.97 6.10 -12.50
CA ARG A 89 -8.24 7.34 -11.74
C ARG A 89 -7.14 8.40 -11.88
N GLY A 90 -6.10 8.13 -12.67
CA GLY A 90 -4.94 9.01 -12.84
C GLY A 90 -3.95 9.00 -11.67
N ILE A 91 -4.03 8.02 -10.76
CA ILE A 91 -3.14 7.91 -9.61
C ILE A 91 -1.86 7.19 -10.02
N ARG A 92 -0.70 7.76 -9.64
CA ARG A 92 0.60 7.13 -9.85
C ARG A 92 0.75 5.92 -8.93
N VAL A 93 1.28 4.82 -9.46
CA VAL A 93 1.44 3.56 -8.71
C VAL A 93 2.89 3.07 -8.77
N VAL A 94 3.42 2.66 -7.63
CA VAL A 94 4.65 1.89 -7.50
C VAL A 94 4.28 0.46 -7.07
N ASP A 95 4.34 -0.48 -8.01
CA ASP A 95 4.09 -1.88 -7.70
C ASP A 95 5.35 -2.60 -7.23
N LEU A 96 5.30 -3.15 -6.02
CA LEU A 96 6.39 -3.94 -5.44
C LEU A 96 6.25 -5.42 -5.78
N SER A 97 5.14 -5.84 -6.39
CA SER A 97 4.95 -7.19 -6.88
C SER A 97 5.77 -7.44 -8.15
N ALA A 98 5.59 -8.61 -8.76
CA ALA A 98 6.20 -8.95 -10.03
C ALA A 98 5.34 -8.54 -11.24
N ASP A 99 4.05 -8.18 -11.06
CA ASP A 99 3.00 -8.18 -12.09
C ASP A 99 3.22 -7.20 -13.26
N PHE A 100 4.07 -6.18 -13.09
CA PHE A 100 4.39 -5.20 -14.15
C PHE A 100 5.88 -5.12 -14.49
N ARG A 101 6.70 -6.06 -14.00
CA ARG A 101 8.16 -6.02 -14.22
C ARG A 101 8.56 -6.45 -15.63
N LEU A 102 7.87 -7.43 -16.20
CA LEU A 102 8.22 -8.00 -17.51
C LEU A 102 7.52 -7.22 -18.63
N LYS A 103 8.30 -6.81 -19.62
CA LYS A 103 7.79 -6.11 -20.82
C LYS A 103 7.18 -7.05 -21.86
N ASN A 104 7.56 -8.33 -21.83
CA ASN A 104 7.07 -9.34 -22.76
C ASN A 104 5.96 -10.16 -22.07
N PRO A 105 4.69 -10.04 -22.50
CA PRO A 105 3.60 -10.82 -21.93
C PRO A 105 3.79 -12.34 -22.03
N LYS A 106 4.57 -12.83 -23.00
CA LYS A 106 4.86 -14.26 -23.17
C LYS A 106 5.86 -14.83 -22.14
N ALA A 107 6.45 -13.97 -21.32
CA ALA A 107 7.41 -14.38 -20.29
C ALA A 107 6.79 -14.54 -18.88
N TYR A 108 5.46 -14.39 -18.76
CA TYR A 108 4.68 -14.65 -17.54
C TYR A 108 4.26 -16.10 -17.38
#